data_AF-A0A1H2GCG4-F1
#
_entry.id   AF-A0A1H2GCG4-F1
#
_cell.length_a   1.000
_cell.length_b   1.000
_cell.length_c   1.000
_cell.angle_alpha   90.00
_cell.angle_beta   90.00
_cell.angle_gamma   90.00
#
_symmetry.space_group_name_H-M   'P 1'
#
loop_
_entity.id
_entity.type
_entity.pdbx_description
1 polymer ?
#
loop_
_entity_poly.entity_id
_entity_poly.type
_entity_poly.pdbx_seq_one_letter_code
_entity_poly.pdbx_strand_id
1 'polypeptide(L)' 'MSGFTARVQGHGRVDWSPEDIDAYAAGLRAVHVPAGRWLPHRRTRCADCRAHWPCGWAGWAERWRRSLTRRAAKP' A
#
# COMPACT_ATOMS: atom_id res chain seq x y z
N MET A 1 0.97 16.39 21.48
CA MET A 1 0.43 15.41 20.51
C MET A 1 1.54 14.45 20.17
N SER A 2 1.39 13.16 20.48
CA SER A 2 2.39 12.14 20.17
C SER A 2 2.46 11.98 18.66
N GLY A 3 3.61 12.32 18.05
CA GLY A 3 3.80 12.19 16.61
C GLY A 3 3.60 10.75 16.15
N PHE A 4 2.92 10.56 15.02
CA PHE A 4 2.75 9.24 14.42
C PHE A 4 3.91 8.97 13.46
N THR A 5 4.89 8.21 13.90
CA THR A 5 6.03 7.84 13.04
C THR A 5 5.76 6.49 12.36
N ALA A 6 5.73 6.48 11.03
CA ALA A 6 5.50 5.28 10.23
C ALA A 6 6.59 5.04 9.18
N ARG A 7 6.74 3.79 8.75
CA ARG A 7 7.61 3.43 7.62
C ARG A 7 6.81 3.33 6.33
N VAL A 8 7.04 4.27 5.42
CA VAL A 8 6.30 4.44 4.17
C VAL A 8 7.18 4.04 2.98
N GLN A 9 6.61 3.27 2.06
CA GLN A 9 7.29 2.85 0.84
C GLN A 9 7.62 4.08 -0.01
N GLY A 10 8.89 4.19 -0.44
CA GLY A 10 9.38 5.34 -1.21
C GLY A 10 9.84 6.54 -0.38
N HIS A 11 9.46 6.61 0.90
CA HIS A 11 9.75 7.76 1.78
C HIS A 11 10.56 7.42 3.03
N GLY A 12 10.74 6.13 3.36
CA GLY A 12 11.47 5.73 4.56
C GLY A 12 10.62 5.94 5.81
N ARG A 13 11.19 6.54 6.86
CA ARG A 13 10.48 6.83 8.11
C ARG A 13 9.93 8.25 8.06
N VAL A 14 8.63 8.42 8.27
CA VAL A 14 7.92 9.70 8.16
C VAL A 14 7.06 9.95 9.39
N ASP A 15 6.86 11.23 9.72
CA ASP A 15 5.99 11.69 10.82
C ASP A 15 4.64 12.19 10.29
N TRP A 16 4.01 11.39 9.43
CA TRP A 16 2.73 11.70 8.80
C TRP A 16 1.56 11.29 9.68
N SER A 17 0.39 11.90 9.47
CA SER A 17 -0.82 11.41 10.13
C SER A 17 -1.21 10.01 9.58
N PRO A 18 -1.96 9.19 10.36
CA PRO A 18 -2.53 7.96 9.83
C PRO A 18 -3.35 8.17 8.55
N GLU A 19 -4.05 9.29 8.46
CA GLU A 19 -4.88 9.70 7.32
C GLU A 19 -4.03 9.98 6.07
N ASP A 20 -2.90 10.68 6.23
CA ASP A 20 -1.96 10.95 5.13
C ASP A 20 -1.36 9.66 4.57
N ILE A 21 -1.03 8.71 5.45
CA ILE A 21 -0.46 7.42 5.05
C ILE A 21 -1.52 6.57 4.35
N ASP A 22 -2.78 6.64 4.79
CA ASP A 22 -3.88 5.97 4.12
C ASP A 22 -4.16 6.55 2.74
N ALA A 23 -4.20 7.89 2.61
CA ALA A 23 -4.33 8.58 1.32
C ALA A 23 -3.20 8.19 0.36
N TYR A 24 -1.96 8.16 0.85
CA TYR A 24 -0.81 7.71 0.07
C TYR A 24 -0.92 6.24 -0.36
N ALA A 25 -1.30 5.34 0.55
CA ALA A 25 -1.52 3.94 0.24
C ALA A 25 -2.66 3.73 -0.78
N ALA A 26 -3.73 4.52 -0.69
CA ALA A 26 -4.83 4.49 -1.66
C ALA A 26 -4.36 4.93 -3.05
N GLY A 27 -3.58 6.01 -3.14
CA GLY A 27 -2.96 6.48 -4.39
C GLY A 27 -2.06 5.41 -5.02
N LEU A 28 -1.18 4.80 -4.23
CA LEU A 28 -0.33 3.69 -4.71
C LEU A 28 -1.16 2.52 -5.23
N ARG A 29 -2.29 2.19 -4.60
CA ARG A 29 -3.15 1.13 -5.10
C ARG A 29 -3.81 1.52 -6.42
N ALA A 30 -4.28 2.76 -6.57
CA ALA A 30 -4.89 3.21 -7.82
C ALA A 30 -3.92 3.12 -9.01
N VAL A 31 -2.65 3.46 -8.81
CA VAL A 31 -1.66 3.50 -9.91
C VAL A 31 -0.91 2.18 -10.10
N HIS A 32 -0.59 1.46 -9.01
CA HIS A 32 0.18 0.23 -9.12
C HIS A 32 -0.69 -1.02 -9.27
N VAL A 33 -1.96 -1.01 -8.83
CA VAL A 33 -2.85 -2.17 -9.00
C VAL A 33 -3.28 -2.29 -10.45
N PRO A 34 -3.01 -3.41 -11.13
CA PRO A 34 -3.51 -3.67 -12.46
C PRO A 34 -5.06 -3.68 -12.44
N ALA A 35 -5.66 -2.91 -13.35
CA ALA A 35 -7.09 -2.63 -13.35
C ALA A 35 -7.97 -3.91 -13.39
N GLY A 36 -8.70 -4.15 -12.30
CA GLY A 36 -10.03 -4.74 -12.34
C GLY A 36 -10.20 -6.24 -12.61
N ARG A 37 -9.19 -7.12 -12.53
CA ARG A 37 -9.41 -8.57 -12.73
C ARG A 37 -8.67 -9.48 -11.76
N TRP A 38 -9.25 -10.67 -11.55
CA TRP A 38 -8.59 -11.82 -10.94
C TRP A 38 -7.41 -12.21 -11.83
N LEU A 39 -6.18 -12.00 -11.33
CA LEU A 39 -4.97 -12.09 -12.14
C LEU A 39 -4.11 -13.27 -11.68
N PRO A 40 -3.69 -14.16 -12.60
CA PRO A 40 -2.71 -15.17 -12.26
C PRO A 40 -1.38 -14.46 -11.92
N HIS A 41 -1.00 -14.54 -10.65
CA HIS A 41 0.15 -13.85 -10.04
C HIS A 41 1.47 -13.93 -10.83
N ARG A 42 1.64 -14.91 -11.73
CA ARG A 42 2.92 -15.20 -12.39
C ARG A 42 3.17 -14.47 -13.71
N ARG A 43 2.15 -13.89 -14.35
CA ARG A 43 2.31 -13.26 -15.70
C ARG A 43 1.94 -11.78 -15.75
N THR A 44 1.52 -11.21 -14.63
CA THR A 44 1.05 -9.83 -14.60
C THR A 44 2.18 -8.90 -14.20
N ARG A 45 2.29 -7.78 -14.92
CA ARG A 45 3.21 -6.68 -14.58
C ARG A 45 2.42 -5.50 -14.03
N CYS A 46 2.99 -4.80 -13.06
CA CYS A 46 2.47 -3.54 -12.55
C CYS A 46 2.35 -2.52 -13.69
N ALA A 47 1.22 -1.82 -13.79
CA ALA A 47 0.97 -0.85 -14.86
C ALA A 47 1.96 0.32 -14.82
N ASP A 48 2.34 0.73 -13.61
CA ASP A 48 3.27 1.83 -13.38
C ASP A 48 4.74 1.39 -13.53
N CYS A 49 5.23 0.54 -12.62
CA CYS A 49 6.66 0.22 -12.55
C CYS A 49 7.09 -0.99 -13.42
N ARG A 50 6.17 -1.65 -14.13
CA ARG A 50 6.39 -2.85 -14.96
C ARG A 50 7.00 -4.08 -14.27
N ALA A 51 7.21 -4.03 -12.95
CA ALA A 51 7.68 -5.15 -12.14
C ALA A 51 6.63 -6.27 -12.06
N HIS A 52 7.06 -7.50 -11.78
CA HIS A 52 6.15 -8.62 -11.54
C HIS A 52 5.20 -8.33 -10.38
N TRP A 53 3.93 -8.71 -10.55
CA TRP A 53 2.89 -8.49 -9.57
C TRP A 53 2.93 -9.52 -8.43
N PRO A 54 2.73 -9.12 -7.16
CA PRO A 54 2.64 -7.74 -6.67
C PRO A 54 4.01 -7.06 -6.64
N CYS A 55 4.09 -5.84 -7.16
CA CYS A 55 5.29 -5.03 -7.03
C CYS A 55 5.45 -4.50 -5.59
N GLY A 56 6.63 -4.01 -5.23
CA GLY A 56 6.92 -3.53 -3.86
C GLY A 56 5.94 -2.46 -3.36
N TRP A 57 5.53 -1.53 -4.23
CA TRP A 57 4.56 -0.47 -3.93
C TRP A 57 3.18 -1.00 -3.58
N ALA A 58 2.61 -1.82 -4.46
CA ALA A 58 1.33 -2.44 -4.22
C ALA A 58 1.35 -3.40 -3.03
N GLY A 59 2.42 -4.17 -2.87
CA GLY A 59 2.60 -5.08 -1.74
C GLY A 59 2.69 -4.34 -0.40
N TRP A 60 3.32 -3.17 -0.36
CA TRP A 60 3.30 -2.32 0.84
C TRP A 60 1.89 -1.80 1.12
N ALA A 61 1.20 -1.22 0.14
CA ALA A 61 -0.12 -0.64 0.35
C ALA A 61 -1.17 -1.70 0.75
N GLU A 62 -1.11 -2.91 0.17
CA GLU A 62 -1.93 -4.06 0.56
C GLU A 62 -1.69 -4.46 2.04
N ARG A 63 -0.43 -4.48 2.48
CA ARG A 63 -0.06 -4.79 3.87
C ARG A 63 -0.50 -3.69 4.83
N TRP A 64 -0.39 -2.42 4.45
CA TRP A 64 -0.88 -1.29 5.25
C TRP A 64 -2.38 -1.44 5.53
N ARG A 65 -3.18 -1.60 4.47
CA ARG A 65 -4.64 -1.82 4.60
C ARG A 65 -4.98 -2.98 5.53
N ARG A 66 -4.34 -4.14 5.35
CA ARG A 66 -4.57 -5.31 6.22
C ARG A 66 -4.21 -5.04 7.69
N SER A 67 -3.27 -4.14 7.94
CA SER A 67 -2.87 -3.74 9.29
C SER A 67 -3.91 -2.84 9.93
N LEU A 68 -4.53 -1.94 9.17
CA LEU A 68 -5.69 -1.15 9.61
C LEU A 68 -6.90 -2.05 9.90
N THR A 69 -7.24 -2.97 9.00
CA THR A 69 -8.36 -3.92 9.22
C THR A 69 -8.17 -4.77 10.47
N ARG A 70 -6.94 -5.25 10.72
CA ARG A 70 -6.62 -6.01 11.94
C ARG A 70 -6.66 -5.17 13.21
N ARG A 71 -6.26 -3.89 13.15
CA ARG A 71 -6.38 -2.97 14.29
C ARG A 71 -7.84 -2.64 14.59
N ALA A 72 -8.67 -2.45 13.57
CA ALA A 72 -10.11 -2.20 13.72
C ALA A 72 -10.88 -3.43 14.22
N ALA A 73 -10.40 -4.65 13.93
CA ALA A 73 -11.02 -5.89 14.38
C ALA A 73 -10.64 -6.32 15.81
N LYS A 74 -9.72 -5.60 16.47
CA LYS A 74 -9.36 -5.86 17.86
C LYS A 74 -10.15 -4.88 18.75
N PRO A 75 -11.18 -5.36 19.49
CA PRO A 75 -11.94 -4.53 20.42
C PRO A 75 -11.08 -4.02 21.57
#